data_AF-A0A0A0V0S2-F1
#
_entry.id   AF-A0A0A0V0S2-F1
#
_cell.length_a   1.000
_cell.length_b   1.000
_cell.length_c   1.000
_cell.angle_alpha   90.00
_cell.angle_beta   90.00
_cell.angle_gamma   90.00
#
_symmetry.space_group_name_H-M   'P 1'
#
loop_
_entity.id
_entity.type
_entity.pdbx_description
1 polymer ?
#
loop_
_entity_poly.entity_id
_entity_poly.type
_entity_poly.pdbx_seq_one_letter_code
_entity_poly.pdbx_strand_id
1 'polypeptide(L)'
;EVVEEYEPTRYPHATKIFVNGSWVGVHADPKHLVNQVLDTRRKSYVQFEVSLVRDIRDREFKIFSDAGRVMRPVFTVHQEDDYENNITKGQLVLTKEHVNRLAQEQAEPPANPEDKFGWDGLIREGAVEYLDAEEEETAMICMTPEDLELYREQKNDEATLTEEEKRAKAEAEKREQEEDRNKRLKTKVNPTTHMYTHCEIHPSMILGICASIIPFPDHNQQQSPRNTYQSAMGKQAMGFFLTNYSRRMDTMANILYYPQKPLATTRSMEFLKFRELPAGQNAIVAIACYSGYNQEDSVIMNQSSIDRGLFRSLFFRSYSDQEKKVGLNYTEIFEKPFQQTTLRMKHGTYDKLDEDGIVAPGVRVSGEDIIIGKTAPIDQENQDLGTRTQSHQRRDISTPLRSTENGIVDQVILTVNADNVKYVKVRVRTTKIPQIGDKFASRHGQKGTIGVTYRQEDMPFSREGLT
;
A
#
# COMPACT_ATOMS: atom_id res chain seq x y z
N GLU A 1 40.50 -20.86 15.92
CA GLU A 1 41.46 -21.42 14.95
C GLU A 1 40.89 -21.27 13.54
N VAL A 2 41.75 -21.03 12.55
CA VAL A 2 41.35 -21.01 11.12
C VAL A 2 41.00 -22.44 10.71
N VAL A 3 40.07 -22.64 9.76
CA VAL A 3 39.65 -24.00 9.33
C VAL A 3 40.83 -24.91 8.99
N GLU A 4 41.89 -24.35 8.42
CA GLU A 4 43.10 -25.08 7.99
C GLU A 4 43.88 -25.71 9.15
N GLU A 5 43.76 -25.18 10.37
CA GLU A 5 44.45 -25.65 11.57
C GLU A 5 43.55 -26.49 12.49
N TYR A 6 42.30 -26.73 12.08
CA TYR A 6 41.31 -27.40 12.90
C TYR A 6 41.48 -28.92 12.90
N GLU A 7 41.75 -29.48 14.08
CA GLU A 7 41.70 -30.93 14.33
C GLU A 7 40.41 -31.33 15.06
N PRO A 8 39.49 -32.09 14.42
CA PRO A 8 38.21 -32.50 15.01
C PRO A 8 38.34 -33.33 16.31
N THR A 9 39.44 -34.08 16.45
CA THR A 9 39.74 -34.90 17.63
C THR A 9 40.18 -34.08 18.82
N ARG A 10 40.79 -32.91 18.59
CA ARG A 10 41.33 -32.04 19.65
C ARG A 10 40.26 -31.14 20.26
N TYR A 11 39.29 -30.71 19.47
CA TYR A 11 38.20 -29.83 19.93
C TYR A 11 36.81 -30.32 19.50
N PRO A 12 36.28 -31.40 20.11
CA PRO A 12 34.99 -31.99 19.73
C PRO A 12 33.77 -31.11 20.05
N HIS A 13 33.95 -30.08 20.88
CA HIS A 13 32.89 -29.17 21.32
C HIS A 13 33.01 -27.75 20.73
N ALA A 14 33.97 -27.50 19.83
CA ALA A 14 34.10 -26.20 19.21
C ALA A 14 32.92 -25.86 18.31
N THR A 15 32.53 -24.59 18.30
CA THR A 15 31.46 -24.06 17.44
C THR A 15 32.06 -23.63 16.11
N LYS A 16 31.42 -24.03 15.01
CA LYS A 16 31.83 -23.66 13.65
C LYS A 16 31.36 -22.25 13.32
N ILE A 17 32.19 -21.45 12.66
CA ILE A 17 31.85 -20.09 12.24
C ILE A 17 31.70 -20.06 10.72
N PHE A 18 30.52 -19.70 10.25
CA PHE A 18 30.21 -19.50 8.84
C PHE A 18 30.03 -18.02 8.54
N VAL A 19 30.58 -17.55 7.43
CA VAL A 19 30.35 -16.21 6.88
C VAL A 19 29.86 -16.37 5.46
N ASN A 20 28.63 -15.94 5.18
CA ASN A 20 27.97 -16.08 3.88
C ASN A 20 28.04 -17.52 3.33
N GLY A 21 27.79 -18.51 4.20
CA GLY A 21 27.86 -19.93 3.87
C GLY A 21 29.28 -20.52 3.76
N SER A 22 30.33 -19.71 3.81
CA SER A 22 31.72 -20.19 3.83
C SER A 22 32.15 -20.49 5.26
N TRP A 23 32.67 -21.70 5.52
CA TRP A 23 33.25 -22.04 6.82
C TRP A 23 34.61 -21.35 6.99
N VAL A 24 34.73 -20.43 7.96
CA VAL A 24 35.92 -19.59 8.16
C VAL A 24 36.79 -20.06 9.32
N GLY A 25 36.20 -20.70 10.34
CA GLY A 25 36.97 -21.23 11.45
C GLY A 25 36.13 -21.90 12.52
N VAL A 26 36.78 -22.21 13.64
CA VAL A 26 36.12 -22.71 14.85
C VAL A 26 36.50 -21.89 16.06
N HIS A 27 35.58 -21.82 17.02
CA HIS A 27 35.77 -21.11 18.28
C HIS A 27 35.32 -21.97 19.47
N ALA A 28 36.13 -22.01 20.53
CA ALA A 28 35.86 -22.83 21.71
C ALA A 28 34.79 -22.19 22.63
N ASP A 29 34.79 -20.86 22.77
CA ASP A 29 33.78 -20.12 23.55
C ASP A 29 32.91 -19.23 22.65
N PRO A 30 31.85 -19.78 22.02
CA PRO A 30 30.97 -18.99 21.16
C PRO A 30 30.16 -17.94 21.93
N LYS A 31 29.95 -18.08 23.25
CA LYS A 31 29.11 -17.15 24.00
C LYS A 31 29.77 -15.78 24.07
N HIS A 32 31.05 -15.76 24.41
CA HIS A 32 31.82 -14.52 24.46
C HIS A 32 31.93 -13.85 23.08
N LEU A 33 32.20 -14.63 22.03
CA LEU A 33 32.28 -14.11 20.66
C LEU A 33 30.96 -13.46 20.21
N VAL A 34 29.83 -14.14 20.44
CA VAL A 34 28.51 -13.63 20.02
C VAL A 34 28.17 -12.33 20.72
N ASN A 35 28.42 -12.23 22.03
CA ASN A 35 28.18 -10.99 22.78
C ASN A 35 29.04 -9.83 22.22
N GLN A 36 30.33 -10.07 21.93
CA GLN A 36 31.20 -9.05 21.36
C GLN A 36 30.75 -8.60 19.96
N VAL A 37 30.30 -9.53 19.10
CA VAL A 37 29.85 -9.20 17.74
C VAL A 37 28.48 -8.50 17.76
N LEU A 38 27.60 -8.86 18.70
CA LEU A 38 26.36 -8.12 18.94
C LEU A 38 26.64 -6.71 19.45
N ASP A 39 27.59 -6.54 20.37
CA ASP A 39 27.96 -5.22 20.87
C ASP A 39 28.59 -4.33 19.79
N THR A 40 29.37 -4.89 18.87
CA THR A 40 29.91 -4.12 17.73
C THR A 40 28.82 -3.73 16.74
N ARG A 41 27.79 -4.55 16.56
CA ARG A 41 26.57 -4.22 15.79
C ARG A 41 25.79 -3.10 16.47
N ARG A 42 25.55 -3.17 17.78
CA ARG A 42 24.83 -2.16 18.57
C ARG A 42 25.54 -0.81 18.56
N LYS A 43 26.87 -0.80 18.69
CA LYS A 43 27.71 0.40 18.57
C LYS A 43 27.86 0.90 17.13
N SER A 44 27.19 0.26 16.16
CA SER A 44 27.21 0.60 14.74
C SER A 44 28.61 0.53 14.08
N TYR A 45 29.54 -0.26 14.63
CA TYR A 45 30.80 -0.59 13.95
C TYR A 45 30.58 -1.60 12.82
N VAL A 46 29.68 -2.54 13.05
CA VAL A 46 29.15 -3.45 12.02
C VAL A 46 27.83 -2.85 11.54
N GLN A 47 27.57 -2.94 10.23
CA GLN A 47 26.31 -2.47 9.67
C GLN A 47 25.14 -3.25 10.28
N PHE A 48 24.06 -2.54 10.61
CA PHE A 48 22.87 -3.12 11.25
C PHE A 48 22.18 -4.19 10.38
N GLU A 49 22.49 -4.26 9.09
CA GLU A 49 22.00 -5.25 8.13
C GLU A 49 22.64 -6.64 8.26
N VAL A 50 23.77 -6.74 8.97
CA VAL A 50 24.44 -8.04 9.17
C VAL A 50 23.63 -8.87 10.17
N SER A 51 23.20 -10.05 9.73
CA SER A 51 22.48 -11.02 10.57
C SER A 51 23.46 -11.94 11.28
N LEU A 52 23.17 -12.22 12.56
CA LEU A 52 24.01 -12.99 13.46
C LEU A 52 23.19 -14.11 14.08
N VAL A 53 23.38 -15.34 13.59
CA VAL A 53 22.58 -16.49 14.02
C VAL A 53 23.46 -17.47 14.78
N ARG A 54 23.11 -17.75 16.03
CA ARG A 54 23.78 -18.76 16.86
C ARG A 54 22.90 -19.98 17.05
N ASP A 55 23.20 -21.05 16.33
CA ASP A 55 22.58 -22.34 16.55
C ASP A 55 23.32 -23.11 17.66
N ILE A 56 22.66 -23.23 18.81
CA ILE A 56 23.20 -23.92 19.98
C ILE A 56 23.17 -25.45 19.78
N ARG A 57 22.21 -25.98 19.03
CA ARG A 57 22.03 -27.43 18.83
C ARG A 57 23.06 -27.97 17.86
N ASP A 58 23.22 -27.29 16.73
CA ASP A 58 24.16 -27.68 15.68
C ASP A 58 25.58 -27.17 15.92
N ARG A 59 25.76 -26.31 16.94
CA ARG A 59 27.04 -25.68 17.31
C ARG A 59 27.63 -24.92 16.12
N GLU A 60 26.80 -24.06 15.54
CA GLU A 60 27.16 -23.21 14.42
C GLU A 60 26.86 -21.75 14.75
N PHE A 61 27.76 -20.88 14.33
CA PHE A 61 27.57 -19.44 14.35
C PHE A 61 27.64 -18.95 12.91
N LYS A 62 26.52 -18.44 12.39
CA LYS A 62 26.37 -18.03 11.00
C LYS A 62 26.25 -16.51 10.94
N ILE A 63 27.06 -15.90 10.10
CA ILE A 63 27.08 -14.46 9.84
C ILE A 63 26.67 -14.27 8.38
N PHE A 64 25.60 -13.51 8.16
CA PHE A 64 25.10 -13.19 6.83
C PHE A 64 25.22 -11.69 6.56
N SER A 65 25.89 -11.36 5.47
CA SER A 65 26.06 -10.00 4.95
C SER A 65 25.59 -9.90 3.50
N ASP A 66 24.85 -10.90 3.01
CA ASP A 66 24.27 -10.91 1.67
C ASP A 66 23.06 -9.97 1.58
N ALA A 67 22.78 -9.53 0.35
CA ALA A 67 21.66 -8.65 0.05
C ALA A 67 20.40 -9.45 -0.32
N GLY A 68 19.22 -8.88 -0.08
CA GLY A 68 17.93 -9.48 -0.44
C GLY A 68 17.19 -10.14 0.73
N ARG A 69 17.78 -10.14 1.92
CA ARG A 69 17.14 -10.59 3.17
C ARG A 69 16.04 -9.61 3.59
N VAL A 70 14.96 -10.15 4.15
CA VAL A 70 13.82 -9.36 4.62
C VAL A 70 13.96 -9.20 6.12
N MET A 71 14.17 -7.96 6.57
CA MET A 71 14.35 -7.65 7.98
C MET A 71 13.16 -6.85 8.52
N ARG A 72 12.86 -7.04 9.80
CA ARG A 72 11.92 -6.18 10.54
C ARG A 72 12.58 -5.55 11.76
N PRO A 73 12.34 -4.26 12.03
CA PRO A 73 12.84 -3.62 13.23
C PRO A 73 12.01 -4.00 14.46
N VAL A 74 12.67 -4.31 15.56
CA VAL A 74 12.06 -4.63 16.86
C VAL A 74 12.79 -3.88 17.97
N PHE A 75 12.12 -3.66 19.09
CA PHE A 75 12.77 -3.12 20.28
C PHE A 75 13.64 -4.18 20.96
N THR A 76 14.77 -3.74 21.47
CA THR A 76 15.70 -4.59 22.22
C THR A 76 15.34 -4.62 23.70
N VAL A 77 15.53 -5.78 24.32
CA VAL A 77 15.33 -6.00 25.75
C VAL A 77 16.67 -6.33 26.40
N HIS A 78 16.94 -5.72 27.55
CA HIS A 78 18.11 -6.05 28.37
C HIS A 78 18.00 -7.49 28.89
N GLN A 79 18.98 -8.32 28.52
CA GLN A 79 19.02 -9.75 28.86
C GLN A 79 19.75 -10.02 30.19
N GLU A 80 20.60 -9.09 30.62
CA GLU A 80 21.40 -9.16 31.84
C GLU A 80 21.08 -7.97 32.75
N ASP A 81 21.24 -8.16 34.05
CA ASP A 81 21.09 -7.08 35.04
C ASP A 81 22.31 -6.16 34.95
N ASP A 82 22.07 -4.90 34.63
CA ASP A 82 23.10 -3.87 34.66
C ASP A 82 22.97 -3.09 35.98
N TYR A 83 23.81 -3.46 36.94
CA TYR A 83 23.86 -2.86 38.27
C TYR A 83 24.42 -1.43 38.25
N GLU A 84 25.14 -1.02 37.21
CA GLU A 84 25.70 0.34 37.11
C GLU A 84 24.62 1.37 36.74
N ASN A 85 23.69 0.97 35.88
CA ASN A 85 22.58 1.82 35.42
C ASN A 85 21.24 1.53 36.13
N ASN A 86 21.22 0.64 37.14
CA ASN A 86 20.01 0.13 37.81
C ASN A 86 18.98 -0.45 36.82
N ILE A 87 19.44 -1.10 35.75
CA ILE A 87 18.56 -1.69 34.74
C ILE A 87 18.36 -3.16 35.08
N THR A 88 17.13 -3.53 35.42
CA THR A 88 16.74 -4.92 35.66
C THR A 88 16.58 -5.67 34.34
N LYS A 89 16.91 -6.96 34.35
CA LYS A 89 16.60 -7.90 33.27
C LYS A 89 15.14 -7.82 32.85
N GLY A 90 14.90 -7.83 31.54
CA GLY A 90 13.56 -7.73 30.96
C GLY A 90 13.09 -6.29 30.73
N GLN A 91 13.96 -5.30 30.87
CA GLN A 91 13.69 -3.90 30.53
C GLN A 91 13.95 -3.57 29.07
N LEU A 92 13.05 -2.78 28.48
CA LEU A 92 13.27 -2.19 27.16
C LEU A 92 14.45 -1.23 27.24
N VAL A 93 15.34 -1.31 26.25
CA VAL A 93 16.45 -0.34 26.09
C VAL A 93 15.89 1.05 25.78
N LEU A 94 14.72 1.11 25.13
CA LEU A 94 14.02 2.36 24.84
C LEU A 94 13.51 3.03 26.13
N THR A 95 14.01 4.23 26.41
CA THR A 95 13.59 5.05 27.55
C THR A 95 12.59 6.12 27.14
N LYS A 96 11.85 6.68 28.12
CA LYS A 96 10.98 7.84 27.87
C LYS A 96 11.76 9.08 27.42
N GLU A 97 13.03 9.19 27.81
CA GLU A 97 13.91 10.29 27.39
C GLU A 97 14.16 10.25 25.89
N HIS A 98 14.39 9.06 25.31
CA HIS A 98 14.55 8.88 23.87
C HIS A 98 13.28 9.30 23.11
N VAL A 99 12.10 8.91 23.63
CA VAL A 99 10.81 9.28 23.03
C VAL A 99 10.55 10.78 23.11
N ASN A 100 10.83 11.41 24.26
CA ASN A 100 10.66 12.85 24.44
C ASN A 100 11.61 13.64 23.53
N ARG A 101 12.85 13.18 23.38
CA ARG A 101 13.83 13.76 22.44
C ARG A 101 13.32 13.69 21.00
N LEU A 102 12.79 12.55 20.57
CA LEU A 102 12.21 12.40 19.23
C LEU A 102 10.99 13.30 19.02
N ALA A 103 10.12 13.43 20.03
CA ALA A 103 8.96 14.32 19.97
C ALA A 103 9.37 15.80 19.86
N GLN A 104 10.40 16.21 20.60
CA GLN A 104 10.98 17.56 20.51
C GLN A 104 11.56 17.82 19.12
N GLU A 105 12.35 16.90 18.57
CA GLU A 105 12.89 17.02 17.21
C GLU A 105 11.82 17.05 16.12
N GLN A 106 10.68 16.38 16.33
CA GLN A 106 9.56 16.43 15.41
C GLN A 106 8.84 17.79 15.44
N ALA A 107 8.78 18.44 16.60
CA ALA A 107 8.20 19.77 16.75
C ALA A 107 9.16 20.88 16.27
N GLU A 108 10.44 20.74 16.59
CA GLU A 108 11.52 21.68 16.29
C GLU A 108 12.61 20.95 15.49
N PRO A 109 12.47 20.87 14.16
CA PRO A 109 13.47 20.21 13.35
C PRO A 109 14.80 20.98 13.41
N PRO A 110 15.93 20.34 13.72
CA PRO A 110 17.22 21.00 13.74
C PRO A 110 17.59 21.54 12.35
N ALA A 111 18.29 22.67 12.32
CA ALA A 111 18.68 23.35 11.08
C ALA A 111 19.63 22.49 10.20
N ASN A 112 20.43 21.62 10.83
CA ASN A 112 21.31 20.68 10.16
C ASN A 112 20.69 19.27 10.15
N PRO A 113 20.61 18.59 8.98
CA PRO A 113 20.10 17.23 8.89
C PRO A 113 20.95 16.17 9.63
N GLU A 114 22.26 16.40 9.79
CA GLU A 114 23.19 15.44 10.42
C GLU A 114 23.09 15.37 11.95
N ASP A 115 22.60 16.45 12.58
CA ASP A 115 22.39 16.53 14.03
C ASP A 115 21.08 15.87 14.47
N LYS A 116 20.27 15.39 13.52
CA LYS A 116 19.00 14.74 13.79
C LYS A 116 19.25 13.38 14.45
N PHE A 117 18.71 13.18 15.66
CA PHE A 117 18.74 11.88 16.31
C PHE A 117 17.89 10.90 15.50
N GLY A 118 16.62 11.21 15.25
CA GLY A 118 15.75 10.45 14.35
C GLY A 118 15.76 8.92 14.57
N TRP A 119 15.51 8.16 13.50
CA TRP A 119 15.53 6.69 13.55
C TRP A 119 16.95 6.13 13.66
N ASP A 120 17.92 6.74 12.98
CA ASP A 120 19.32 6.30 12.97
C ASP A 120 19.99 6.46 14.34
N GLY A 121 19.55 7.43 15.14
CA GLY A 121 19.94 7.61 16.54
C GLY A 121 19.48 6.45 17.43
N LEU A 122 18.24 5.98 17.26
CA LEU A 122 17.73 4.81 18.01
C LEU A 122 18.49 3.53 17.68
N ILE A 123 18.90 3.36 16.41
CA ILE A 123 19.74 2.23 15.99
C ILE A 123 21.13 2.36 16.63
N ARG A 124 21.73 3.55 16.60
CA ARG A 124 23.06 3.81 17.18
C ARG A 124 23.12 3.62 18.70
N GLU A 125 22.03 3.92 19.39
CA GLU A 125 21.89 3.64 20.83
C GLU A 125 21.55 2.17 21.12
N GLY A 126 21.33 1.35 20.10
CA GLY A 126 20.97 -0.07 20.24
C GLY A 126 19.56 -0.30 20.79
N ALA A 127 18.69 0.72 20.77
CA ALA A 127 17.31 0.61 21.23
C ALA A 127 16.41 -0.16 20.26
N VAL A 128 16.80 -0.18 18.97
CA VAL A 128 16.12 -0.91 17.90
C VAL A 128 17.13 -1.77 17.16
N GLU A 129 16.77 -3.03 16.93
CA GLU A 129 17.54 -3.97 16.13
C GLU A 129 16.69 -4.48 14.95
N TYR A 130 17.35 -4.75 13.82
CA TYR A 130 16.72 -5.35 12.64
C TYR A 130 16.87 -6.87 12.70
N LEU A 131 15.77 -7.58 12.89
CA LEU A 131 15.81 -9.04 12.85
C LEU A 131 15.49 -9.54 11.45
N ASP A 132 16.33 -10.44 10.96
CA ASP A 132 16.08 -11.25 9.77
C ASP A 132 15.32 -12.53 10.13
N ALA A 133 14.70 -13.18 9.15
CA ALA A 133 13.91 -14.39 9.34
C ALA A 133 14.69 -15.53 10.01
N GLU A 134 15.99 -15.70 9.71
CA GLU A 134 16.82 -16.71 10.38
C GLU A 134 17.21 -16.30 11.81
N GLU A 135 17.41 -15.00 12.06
CA GLU A 135 17.72 -14.48 13.41
C GLU A 135 16.51 -14.63 14.33
N GLU A 136 15.29 -14.47 13.79
CA GLU A 136 14.03 -14.65 14.50
C GLU A 136 13.84 -16.04 15.10
N GLU A 137 14.39 -17.10 14.50
CA GLU A 137 14.29 -18.46 15.05
C GLU A 137 15.00 -18.59 16.40
N THR A 138 16.02 -17.74 16.64
CA THR A 138 16.79 -17.72 17.89
C THR A 138 16.29 -16.67 18.88
N ALA A 139 15.39 -15.78 18.46
CA ALA A 139 14.87 -14.68 19.27
C ALA A 139 13.56 -15.04 19.99
N MET A 140 13.36 -14.45 21.17
CA MET A 140 12.11 -14.54 21.94
C MET A 140 11.48 -13.14 22.02
N ILE A 141 10.40 -12.94 21.26
CA ILE A 141 9.78 -11.62 21.05
C ILE A 141 8.50 -11.49 21.91
N CYS A 142 8.38 -10.41 22.67
CA CYS A 142 7.12 -10.02 23.32
C CYS A 142 6.22 -9.22 22.38
N MET A 143 4.90 -9.37 22.53
CA MET A 143 3.92 -8.69 21.66
C MET A 143 3.63 -7.25 22.08
N THR A 144 3.57 -7.00 23.39
CA THR A 144 3.35 -5.65 23.92
C THR A 144 4.32 -5.36 25.07
N PRO A 145 4.72 -4.09 25.27
CA PRO A 145 5.50 -3.69 26.44
C PRO A 145 4.83 -4.02 27.77
N GLU A 146 3.49 -3.97 27.83
CA GLU A 146 2.71 -4.38 29.00
C GLU A 146 2.97 -5.84 29.36
N ASP A 147 3.13 -6.72 28.37
CA ASP A 147 3.40 -8.14 28.62
C ASP A 147 4.80 -8.35 29.23
N LEU A 148 5.77 -7.45 28.98
CA LEU A 148 7.08 -7.48 29.65
C LEU A 148 6.97 -7.05 31.12
N GLU A 149 6.15 -6.05 31.42
CA GLU A 149 5.91 -5.60 32.79
C GLU A 149 5.25 -6.72 33.60
N LEU A 150 4.20 -7.35 33.04
CA LEU A 150 3.57 -8.52 33.64
C LEU A 150 4.54 -9.68 33.85
N TYR A 151 5.45 -9.92 32.90
CA TYR A 151 6.48 -10.93 33.05
C TYR A 151 7.40 -10.66 34.25
N ARG A 152 7.80 -9.41 34.47
CA ARG A 152 8.63 -9.03 35.62
C ARG A 152 7.87 -9.13 36.92
N GLU A 153 6.62 -8.69 36.94
CA GLU A 153 5.75 -8.84 38.11
C GLU A 153 5.59 -10.31 38.49
N GLN A 154 5.34 -11.19 37.52
CA GLN A 154 5.26 -12.63 37.76
C GLN A 154 6.55 -13.22 38.31
N LYS A 155 7.72 -12.79 37.80
CA LYS A 155 9.02 -13.29 38.30
C LYS A 155 9.35 -12.76 39.70
N ASN A 156 9.00 -11.51 39.99
CA ASN A 156 9.12 -10.94 41.33
C ASN A 156 8.14 -11.62 42.30
N ASP A 157 6.90 -11.85 41.89
CA ASP A 157 5.90 -12.57 42.67
C ASP A 157 6.34 -14.01 42.96
N GLU A 158 6.92 -14.69 41.97
CA GLU A 158 7.46 -16.05 42.11
C GLU A 158 8.61 -16.10 43.12
N ALA A 159 9.43 -15.03 43.18
CA ALA A 159 10.57 -14.90 44.07
C ALA A 159 10.21 -14.41 45.49
N THR A 160 9.14 -13.61 45.65
CA THR A 160 8.88 -12.85 46.88
C THR A 160 7.61 -13.26 47.63
N LEU A 161 6.57 -13.76 46.93
CA LEU A 161 5.27 -14.06 47.53
C LEU A 161 5.15 -15.52 47.96
N THR A 162 4.45 -15.74 49.07
CA THR A 162 4.05 -17.08 49.53
C THR A 162 2.89 -17.64 48.69
N GLU A 163 2.71 -18.97 48.71
CA GLU A 163 1.66 -19.65 47.92
C GLU A 163 0.22 -19.19 48.26
N GLU A 164 -0.02 -18.69 49.47
CA GLU A 164 -1.32 -18.14 49.88
C GLU A 164 -1.56 -16.75 49.27
N GLU A 165 -0.53 -15.90 49.24
CA GLU A 165 -0.59 -14.58 48.62
C GLU A 165 -0.74 -14.66 47.10
N LYS A 166 -0.09 -15.64 46.45
CA LYS A 166 -0.28 -15.93 45.02
C LYS A 166 -1.73 -16.31 44.69
N ARG A 167 -2.38 -17.10 45.55
CA ARG A 167 -3.80 -17.46 45.39
C ARG A 167 -4.71 -16.24 45.55
N ALA A 168 -4.45 -15.39 46.55
CA ALA A 168 -5.20 -14.15 46.75
C ALA A 168 -5.06 -13.17 45.57
N LYS A 169 -3.85 -13.02 45.02
CA LYS A 169 -3.60 -12.18 43.84
C LYS A 169 -4.28 -12.73 42.58
N ALA A 170 -4.22 -14.05 42.35
CA ALA A 170 -4.92 -14.69 41.25
C ALA A 170 -6.46 -14.59 41.35
N GLU A 171 -7.00 -14.51 42.57
CA GLU A 171 -8.42 -14.27 42.80
C GLU A 171 -8.80 -12.80 42.57
N ALA A 172 -7.92 -11.86 42.94
CA ALA A 172 -8.07 -10.43 42.63
C ALA A 172 -8.03 -10.16 41.11
N GLU A 173 -7.06 -10.74 40.39
CA GLU A 173 -6.97 -10.63 38.93
C GLU A 173 -8.22 -11.19 38.22
N LYS A 174 -8.82 -12.27 38.76
CA LYS A 174 -10.10 -12.79 38.24
C LYS A 174 -11.24 -11.81 38.44
N ARG A 175 -11.30 -11.12 39.58
CA ARG A 175 -12.32 -10.09 39.86
C ARG A 175 -12.13 -8.88 38.94
N GLU A 176 -10.90 -8.44 38.70
CA GLU A 176 -10.63 -7.36 37.74
C GLU A 176 -10.98 -7.76 36.29
N GLN A 177 -10.72 -9.00 35.88
CA GLN A 177 -11.17 -9.51 34.57
C GLN A 177 -12.70 -9.59 34.46
N GLU A 178 -13.40 -9.79 35.58
CA GLU A 178 -14.87 -9.73 35.64
C GLU A 178 -15.40 -8.29 35.56
N GLU A 179 -14.62 -7.29 35.96
CA GLU A 179 -14.96 -5.87 35.79
C GLU A 179 -14.72 -5.40 34.34
N ASP A 180 -13.68 -5.91 33.67
CA ASP A 180 -13.25 -5.51 32.31
C ASP A 180 -13.70 -6.48 31.19
N ARG A 181 -14.95 -6.94 31.22
CA ARG A 181 -15.50 -7.96 30.28
C ARG A 181 -15.44 -7.61 28.79
N ASN A 182 -15.28 -6.33 28.45
CA ASN A 182 -15.24 -5.86 27.06
C ASN A 182 -13.83 -5.92 26.43
N LYS A 183 -12.79 -6.23 27.20
CA LYS A 183 -11.41 -6.32 26.68
C LYS A 183 -11.20 -7.65 25.95
N ARG A 184 -10.27 -7.64 24.99
CA ARG A 184 -9.81 -8.85 24.31
C ARG A 184 -9.17 -9.79 25.33
N LEU A 185 -9.50 -11.08 25.26
CA LEU A 185 -8.80 -12.11 26.02
C LEU A 185 -7.31 -12.12 25.62
N LYS A 186 -6.42 -11.84 26.58
CA LYS A 186 -4.98 -11.99 26.40
C LYS A 186 -4.59 -13.45 26.64
N THR A 187 -3.61 -13.95 25.87
CA THR A 187 -3.01 -15.26 26.13
C THR A 187 -2.21 -15.20 27.42
N LYS A 188 -2.37 -16.18 28.30
CA LYS A 188 -1.57 -16.26 29.53
C LYS A 188 -0.10 -16.49 29.17
N VAL A 189 0.79 -15.76 29.83
CA VAL A 189 2.24 -15.95 29.69
C VAL A 189 2.58 -17.38 30.13
N ASN A 190 3.40 -18.07 29.34
CA ASN A 190 3.83 -19.42 29.68
C ASN A 190 4.83 -19.34 30.85
N PRO A 191 4.59 -20.04 31.99
CA PRO A 191 5.50 -20.02 33.13
C PRO A 191 6.91 -20.54 32.80
N THR A 192 7.08 -21.31 31.72
CA THR A 192 8.38 -21.82 31.27
C THR A 192 9.20 -20.79 30.48
N THR A 193 8.69 -19.58 30.24
CA THR A 193 9.46 -18.54 29.53
C THR A 193 10.51 -17.94 30.48
N HIS A 194 11.79 -18.16 30.17
CA HIS A 194 12.89 -17.72 31.02
C HIS A 194 13.47 -16.34 30.69
N MET A 195 13.25 -15.85 29.46
CA MET A 195 13.77 -14.57 29.01
C MET A 195 13.10 -14.11 27.70
N TYR A 196 12.82 -12.81 27.60
CA TYR A 196 12.54 -12.14 26.33
C TYR A 196 13.80 -11.43 25.84
N THR A 197 14.07 -11.52 24.54
CA THR A 197 15.23 -10.86 23.91
C THR A 197 14.83 -9.56 23.21
N HIS A 198 13.61 -9.51 22.68
CA HIS A 198 13.09 -8.37 21.92
C HIS A 198 11.61 -8.12 22.23
N CYS A 199 11.11 -6.96 21.81
CA CYS A 199 9.70 -6.64 21.79
C CYS A 199 9.25 -6.08 20.46
N GLU A 200 8.04 -6.44 20.05
CA GLU A 200 7.39 -5.89 18.90
C GLU A 200 7.12 -4.38 19.10
N ILE A 201 7.36 -3.57 18.07
CA ILE A 201 7.09 -2.12 18.16
C ILE A 201 5.60 -1.87 18.32
N HIS A 202 4.80 -2.46 17.43
CA HIS A 202 3.36 -2.48 17.54
C HIS A 202 2.78 -3.59 16.65
N PRO A 203 1.87 -4.44 17.15
CA PRO A 203 1.32 -5.57 16.38
C PRO A 203 0.64 -5.18 15.05
N SER A 204 0.21 -3.93 14.88
CA SER A 204 -0.41 -3.49 13.61
C SER A 204 0.56 -3.41 12.44
N MET A 205 1.87 -3.38 12.69
CA MET A 205 2.89 -3.28 11.64
C MET A 205 3.05 -4.56 10.82
N ILE A 206 2.42 -5.66 11.25
CA ILE A 206 2.29 -6.89 10.45
C ILE A 206 1.41 -6.68 9.20
N LEU A 207 0.57 -5.64 9.20
CA LEU A 207 -0.37 -5.39 8.11
C LEU A 207 0.32 -4.68 6.95
N GLY A 208 0.13 -5.20 5.73
CA GLY A 208 0.50 -4.49 4.51
C GLY A 208 -0.33 -3.23 4.27
N ILE A 209 0.08 -2.42 3.30
CA ILE A 209 -0.52 -1.12 2.97
C ILE A 209 -2.05 -1.22 2.82
N CYS A 210 -2.55 -2.16 2.02
CA CYS A 210 -3.99 -2.30 1.77
C CYS A 210 -4.78 -2.74 3.02
N ALA A 211 -4.20 -3.64 3.83
CA ALA A 211 -4.85 -4.15 5.04
C ALA A 211 -4.86 -3.10 6.16
N SER A 212 -3.86 -2.23 6.22
CA SER A 212 -3.78 -1.14 7.21
C SER A 212 -4.89 -0.09 7.06
N ILE A 213 -5.52 -0.01 5.88
CA ILE A 213 -6.66 0.87 5.58
C ILE A 213 -7.97 0.18 5.97
N ILE A 214 -7.99 -1.02 6.53
CA ILE A 214 -9.22 -1.67 7.01
C ILE A 214 -9.47 -1.21 8.46
N PRO A 215 -10.66 -0.66 8.79
CA PRO A 215 -10.95 -0.31 10.17
C PRO A 215 -11.27 -1.58 10.95
N PHE A 216 -10.73 -1.70 12.17
CA PHE A 216 -10.92 -2.87 13.05
C PHE A 216 -10.76 -4.23 12.34
N PRO A 217 -9.59 -4.49 11.72
CA PRO A 217 -9.36 -5.72 10.97
C PRO A 217 -9.40 -6.98 11.85
N ASP A 218 -9.19 -6.82 13.15
CA ASP A 218 -9.20 -7.84 14.20
C ASP A 218 -10.61 -8.30 14.62
N HIS A 219 -11.64 -7.48 14.39
CA HIS A 219 -13.03 -7.76 14.78
C HIS A 219 -13.88 -8.33 13.63
N ASN A 220 -13.31 -8.52 12.44
CA ASN A 220 -14.06 -9.02 11.29
C ASN A 220 -14.27 -10.55 11.43
N GLN A 221 -15.53 -11.00 11.37
CA GLN A 221 -16.03 -12.28 11.93
C GLN A 221 -15.55 -13.58 11.23
N GLN A 222 -14.61 -13.49 10.30
CA GLN A 222 -13.80 -14.60 9.78
C GLN A 222 -12.41 -14.03 9.52
N GLN A 223 -11.45 -14.27 10.42
CA GLN A 223 -10.19 -13.52 10.60
C GLN A 223 -9.21 -13.47 9.41
N SER A 224 -9.59 -13.86 8.19
CA SER A 224 -8.74 -13.78 7.01
C SER A 224 -9.47 -13.44 5.68
N PRO A 225 -10.54 -14.13 5.24
CA PRO A 225 -11.01 -13.99 3.86
C PRO A 225 -11.58 -12.60 3.53
N ARG A 226 -12.38 -12.00 4.42
CA ARG A 226 -12.98 -10.68 4.17
C ARG A 226 -11.94 -9.56 4.13
N ASN A 227 -10.90 -9.66 4.96
CA ASN A 227 -9.79 -8.71 4.94
C ASN A 227 -8.95 -8.86 3.65
N THR A 228 -8.75 -10.09 3.19
CA THR A 228 -8.11 -10.37 1.89
C THR A 228 -8.93 -9.83 0.73
N TYR A 229 -10.25 -10.05 0.74
CA TYR A 229 -11.16 -9.50 -0.27
C TYR A 229 -11.13 -7.98 -0.29
N GLN A 230 -11.15 -7.33 0.88
CA GLN A 230 -11.04 -5.88 0.95
C GLN A 230 -9.70 -5.38 0.40
N SER A 231 -8.61 -6.07 0.71
CA SER A 231 -7.28 -5.69 0.22
C SER A 231 -7.18 -5.75 -1.30
N ALA A 232 -7.89 -6.69 -1.93
CA ALA A 232 -8.03 -6.76 -3.39
C ALA A 232 -8.98 -5.68 -3.95
N MET A 233 -10.15 -5.52 -3.34
CA MET A 233 -11.17 -4.55 -3.78
C MET A 233 -10.72 -3.09 -3.62
N GLY A 234 -9.95 -2.78 -2.58
CA GLY A 234 -9.42 -1.43 -2.33
C GLY A 234 -8.59 -0.89 -3.49
N LYS A 235 -7.93 -1.76 -4.27
CA LYS A 235 -7.18 -1.37 -5.47
C LYS A 235 -8.06 -0.88 -6.63
N GLN A 236 -9.34 -1.23 -6.60
CA GLN A 236 -10.33 -0.83 -7.61
C GLN A 236 -11.11 0.43 -7.18
N ALA A 237 -10.80 0.99 -6.00
CA ALA A 237 -11.46 2.17 -5.50
C ALA A 237 -11.16 3.39 -6.39
N MET A 238 -12.11 4.33 -6.42
CA MET A 238 -11.99 5.59 -7.13
C MET A 238 -11.67 6.72 -6.14
N GLY A 239 -10.75 7.60 -6.51
CA GLY A 239 -10.29 8.67 -5.64
C GLY A 239 -9.27 9.56 -6.34
N PHE A 240 -8.61 10.41 -5.58
CA PHE A 240 -7.40 11.05 -6.09
C PHE A 240 -6.24 10.07 -6.00
N PHE A 241 -5.62 9.78 -7.15
CA PHE A 241 -4.35 9.04 -7.18
C PHE A 241 -3.15 9.97 -6.96
N LEU A 242 -3.16 11.14 -7.61
CA LEU A 242 -2.14 12.19 -7.48
C LEU A 242 -2.78 13.58 -7.67
N THR A 243 -2.22 14.61 -7.05
CA THR A 243 -2.72 16.00 -7.15
C THR A 243 -2.47 16.63 -8.52
N ASN A 244 -1.43 16.19 -9.25
CA ASN A 244 -1.06 16.70 -10.56
C ASN A 244 -1.80 16.02 -11.73
N TYR A 245 -2.91 15.32 -11.47
CA TYR A 245 -3.69 14.60 -12.48
C TYR A 245 -4.15 15.52 -13.63
N SER A 246 -4.42 16.79 -13.35
CA SER A 246 -4.91 17.75 -14.35
C SER A 246 -3.90 18.02 -15.46
N ARG A 247 -2.59 17.92 -15.17
CA ARG A 247 -1.52 18.10 -16.16
C ARG A 247 -1.05 16.80 -16.80
N ARG A 248 -1.36 15.66 -16.17
CA ARG A 248 -0.86 14.36 -16.58
C ARG A 248 -1.76 13.72 -17.65
N MET A 249 -1.16 13.20 -18.70
CA MET A 249 -1.86 12.51 -19.79
C MET A 249 -1.79 10.99 -19.61
N ASP A 250 -2.61 10.44 -18.72
CA ASP A 250 -2.76 9.00 -18.54
C ASP A 250 -3.75 8.38 -19.52
N THR A 251 -3.57 7.09 -19.82
CA THR A 251 -4.49 6.34 -20.69
C THR A 251 -5.90 6.29 -20.13
N MET A 252 -6.05 6.02 -18.83
CA MET A 252 -7.32 6.01 -18.11
C MET A 252 -7.12 6.58 -16.71
N ALA A 253 -8.03 7.44 -16.27
CA ALA A 253 -8.05 7.91 -14.90
C ALA A 253 -9.49 8.11 -14.42
N ASN A 254 -9.77 7.68 -13.18
CA ASN A 254 -11.04 7.90 -12.50
C ASN A 254 -10.79 8.78 -11.27
N ILE A 255 -11.54 9.86 -11.15
CA ILE A 255 -11.39 10.82 -10.05
C ILE A 255 -12.75 11.12 -9.46
N LEU A 256 -12.87 11.00 -8.15
CA LEU A 256 -14.10 11.30 -7.44
C LEU A 256 -14.30 12.82 -7.32
N TYR A 257 -15.54 13.30 -7.45
CA TYR A 257 -15.84 14.74 -7.36
C TYR A 257 -15.56 15.29 -5.95
N TYR A 258 -16.06 14.61 -4.91
CA TYR A 258 -15.99 15.08 -3.53
C TYR A 258 -15.48 13.98 -2.59
N PRO A 259 -14.20 13.58 -2.66
CA PRO A 259 -13.67 12.59 -1.75
C PRO A 259 -13.64 13.13 -0.32
N GLN A 260 -13.98 12.27 0.64
CA GLN A 260 -14.09 12.63 2.05
C GLN A 260 -13.15 11.80 2.91
N LYS A 261 -12.68 12.41 4.00
CA LYS A 261 -11.88 11.71 5.01
C LYS A 261 -12.78 10.67 5.70
N PRO A 262 -12.32 9.41 5.84
CA PRO A 262 -13.09 8.42 6.57
C PRO A 262 -13.27 8.84 8.04
N LEU A 263 -14.44 8.61 8.62
CA LEU A 263 -14.71 8.90 10.03
C LEU A 263 -13.90 7.98 10.96
N ALA A 264 -13.87 6.68 10.64
CA ALA A 264 -13.05 5.69 11.34
C ALA A 264 -11.70 5.50 10.61
N THR A 265 -10.64 6.01 11.23
CA THR A 265 -9.25 5.94 10.73
C THR A 265 -8.39 5.04 11.59
N THR A 266 -7.46 4.32 10.96
CA THR A 266 -6.36 3.65 11.67
C THR A 266 -5.19 4.63 11.83
N ARG A 267 -4.34 4.43 12.83
CA ARG A 267 -3.12 5.25 13.00
C ARG A 267 -2.20 5.17 11.78
N SER A 268 -2.14 4.00 11.13
CA SER A 268 -1.33 3.77 9.93
C SER A 268 -1.72 4.65 8.73
N MET A 269 -2.97 5.12 8.64
CA MET A 269 -3.40 6.00 7.55
C MET A 269 -2.69 7.35 7.53
N GLU A 270 -2.17 7.80 8.67
CA GLU A 270 -1.41 9.03 8.76
C GLU A 270 -0.11 8.93 7.98
N PHE A 271 0.61 7.81 8.12
CA PHE A 271 1.84 7.54 7.37
C PHE A 271 1.58 7.31 5.89
N LEU A 272 0.44 6.70 5.54
CA LEU A 272 0.05 6.47 4.14
C LEU A 272 -0.53 7.71 3.44
N LYS A 273 -0.69 8.83 4.15
CA LYS A 273 -1.33 10.06 3.62
C LYS A 273 -2.75 9.84 3.09
N PHE A 274 -3.44 8.79 3.55
CA PHE A 274 -4.80 8.45 3.10
C PHE A 274 -5.83 9.50 3.51
N ARG A 275 -5.55 10.25 4.59
CA ARG A 275 -6.37 11.40 5.02
C ARG A 275 -6.25 12.59 4.06
N GLU A 276 -5.11 12.74 3.41
CA GLU A 276 -4.85 13.82 2.45
C GLU A 276 -5.43 13.47 1.07
N LEU A 277 -5.29 12.20 0.65
CA LEU A 277 -5.83 11.68 -0.61
C LEU A 277 -6.83 10.53 -0.37
N PRO A 278 -8.07 10.84 0.02
CA PRO A 278 -9.08 9.81 0.26
C PRO A 278 -9.64 9.22 -1.05
N ALA A 279 -10.05 7.95 -0.96
CA ALA A 279 -10.62 7.17 -2.06
C ALA A 279 -12.09 6.74 -1.81
N GLY A 280 -12.88 7.61 -1.20
CA GLY A 280 -14.29 7.32 -0.90
C GLY A 280 -15.06 8.52 -0.36
N GLN A 281 -16.33 8.28 -0.01
CA GLN A 281 -17.22 9.25 0.66
C GLN A 281 -17.87 8.58 1.86
N ASN A 282 -18.16 9.35 2.90
CA ASN A 282 -18.99 8.87 4.00
C ASN A 282 -20.45 8.94 3.56
N ALA A 283 -21.13 7.80 3.60
CA ALA A 283 -22.56 7.70 3.31
C ALA A 283 -23.31 7.35 4.59
N ILE A 284 -24.54 7.84 4.71
CA ILE A 284 -25.49 7.38 5.73
C ILE A 284 -26.05 6.06 5.20
N VAL A 285 -25.90 4.99 5.98
CA VAL A 285 -26.30 3.63 5.59
C VAL A 285 -27.30 3.11 6.60
N ALA A 286 -28.48 2.70 6.14
CA ALA A 286 -29.48 2.00 6.94
C ALA A 286 -29.49 0.51 6.58
N ILE A 287 -29.48 -0.36 7.58
CA ILE A 287 -29.60 -1.81 7.40
C ILE A 287 -31.06 -2.18 7.70
N ALA A 288 -31.85 -2.38 6.64
CA ALA A 288 -33.26 -2.74 6.74
C ALA A 288 -33.70 -3.54 5.51
N CYS A 289 -34.73 -4.37 5.65
CA CYS A 289 -35.41 -4.98 4.51
C CYS A 289 -36.43 -3.98 3.97
N TYR A 290 -36.21 -3.47 2.75
CA TYR A 290 -37.10 -2.48 2.12
C TYR A 290 -37.30 -2.82 0.65
N SER A 291 -38.57 -2.83 0.21
CA SER A 291 -39.06 -3.09 -1.15
C SER A 291 -38.58 -4.35 -1.89
N GLY A 292 -37.69 -5.15 -1.30
CA GLY A 292 -37.15 -6.38 -1.89
C GLY A 292 -36.01 -6.16 -2.89
N TYR A 293 -35.71 -4.91 -3.28
CA TYR A 293 -34.65 -4.58 -4.24
C TYR A 293 -33.24 -4.47 -3.63
N ASN A 294 -33.06 -4.89 -2.38
CA ASN A 294 -31.78 -4.98 -1.68
C ASN A 294 -31.39 -6.42 -1.30
N GLN A 295 -31.94 -7.40 -2.01
CA GLN A 295 -31.62 -8.82 -1.83
C GLN A 295 -30.35 -9.22 -2.60
N GLU A 296 -29.70 -10.32 -2.21
CA GLU A 296 -28.57 -10.92 -2.94
C GLU A 296 -27.43 -9.93 -3.28
N ASP A 297 -26.90 -9.24 -2.27
CA ASP A 297 -25.81 -8.25 -2.40
C ASP A 297 -26.17 -7.02 -3.27
N SER A 298 -27.45 -6.75 -3.52
CA SER A 298 -27.87 -5.47 -4.11
C SER A 298 -28.11 -4.39 -3.06
N VAL A 299 -27.88 -3.14 -3.43
CA VAL A 299 -28.09 -1.97 -2.56
C VAL A 299 -29.07 -1.00 -3.19
N ILE A 300 -29.92 -0.42 -2.37
CA ILE A 300 -30.82 0.68 -2.73
C ILE A 300 -30.07 1.99 -2.48
N MET A 301 -30.03 2.89 -3.46
CA MET A 301 -29.37 4.19 -3.33
C MET A 301 -30.37 5.34 -3.45
N ASN A 302 -30.17 6.39 -2.66
CA ASN A 302 -31.01 7.58 -2.69
C ASN A 302 -30.69 8.44 -3.94
N GLN A 303 -31.63 8.51 -4.88
CA GLN A 303 -31.55 9.30 -6.11
C GLN A 303 -31.32 10.78 -5.83
N SER A 304 -32.02 11.37 -4.86
CA SER A 304 -31.84 12.78 -4.51
C SER A 304 -30.42 13.07 -4.01
N SER A 305 -29.74 12.09 -3.41
CA SER A 305 -28.33 12.22 -3.03
C SER A 305 -27.39 12.13 -4.24
N ILE A 306 -27.68 11.23 -5.20
CA ILE A 306 -26.94 11.14 -6.48
C ILE A 306 -27.08 12.47 -7.27
N ASP A 307 -28.27 13.06 -7.27
CA ASP A 307 -28.57 14.33 -7.92
C ASP A 307 -27.79 15.50 -7.30
N ARG A 308 -27.56 15.45 -5.98
CA ARG A 308 -26.70 16.39 -5.24
C ARG A 308 -25.20 16.14 -5.44
N GLY A 309 -24.81 15.03 -6.06
CA GLY A 309 -23.41 14.73 -6.39
C GLY A 309 -22.76 13.60 -5.61
N LEU A 310 -23.55 12.78 -4.89
CA LEU A 310 -23.05 11.56 -4.25
C LEU A 310 -22.42 10.63 -5.30
N PHE A 311 -21.19 10.19 -5.03
CA PHE A 311 -20.37 9.28 -5.83
C PHE A 311 -20.19 9.62 -7.32
N ARG A 312 -20.35 10.89 -7.72
CA ARG A 312 -20.01 11.33 -9.07
C ARG A 312 -18.50 11.24 -9.30
N SER A 313 -18.10 10.78 -10.48
CA SER A 313 -16.70 10.69 -10.88
C SER A 313 -16.44 11.32 -12.24
N LEU A 314 -15.21 11.80 -12.43
CA LEU A 314 -14.63 12.17 -13.70
C LEU A 314 -13.87 10.98 -14.25
N PHE A 315 -14.20 10.58 -15.47
CA PHE A 315 -13.45 9.62 -16.25
C PHE A 315 -12.65 10.36 -17.32
N PHE A 316 -11.34 10.14 -17.33
CA PHE A 316 -10.46 10.63 -18.39
C PHE A 316 -9.96 9.45 -19.21
N ARG A 317 -9.96 9.62 -20.52
CA ARG A 317 -9.28 8.71 -21.44
C ARG A 317 -8.39 9.50 -22.38
N SER A 318 -7.15 9.08 -22.53
CA SER A 318 -6.24 9.65 -23.52
C SER A 318 -6.09 8.73 -24.72
N TYR A 319 -6.11 9.33 -25.90
CA TYR A 319 -5.81 8.71 -27.18
C TYR A 319 -4.51 9.30 -27.70
N SER A 320 -3.63 8.47 -28.23
CA SER A 320 -2.35 8.90 -28.77
C SER A 320 -2.12 8.35 -30.17
N ASP A 321 -1.54 9.16 -31.03
CA ASP A 321 -1.16 8.78 -32.39
C ASP A 321 0.15 9.48 -32.79
N GLN A 322 0.87 8.90 -33.76
CA GLN A 322 2.15 9.42 -34.24
C GLN A 322 2.27 9.22 -35.75
N GLU A 323 2.91 10.15 -36.44
CA GLU A 323 3.16 10.02 -37.89
C GLU A 323 4.14 8.88 -38.18
N LYS A 324 3.72 7.78 -38.80
CA LYS A 324 4.68 6.74 -39.18
C LYS A 324 5.26 7.05 -40.55
N LYS A 325 6.55 6.71 -40.72
CA LYS A 325 7.18 6.62 -42.03
C LYS A 325 6.73 5.31 -42.68
N VAL A 326 6.07 5.42 -43.83
CA VAL A 326 5.63 4.28 -44.64
C VAL A 326 6.63 4.10 -45.77
N GLY A 327 7.47 3.07 -45.69
CA GLY A 327 8.56 2.85 -46.65
C GLY A 327 9.70 3.88 -46.51
N LEU A 328 10.43 4.12 -47.61
CA LEU A 328 11.58 5.05 -47.60
C LEU A 328 11.18 6.52 -47.77
N ASN A 329 10.11 6.83 -48.51
CA ASN A 329 9.82 8.19 -48.98
C ASN A 329 8.51 8.79 -48.45
N TYR A 330 7.61 7.98 -47.89
CA TYR A 330 6.28 8.47 -47.52
C TYR A 330 6.14 8.63 -46.01
N THR A 331 5.55 9.75 -45.61
CA THR A 331 5.18 10.02 -44.22
C THR A 331 3.67 10.18 -44.13
N GLU A 332 3.10 9.57 -43.10
CA GLU A 332 1.74 9.89 -42.67
C GLU A 332 1.68 11.33 -42.17
N ILE A 333 0.59 12.04 -42.43
CA ILE A 333 0.45 13.45 -42.03
C ILE A 333 -0.87 13.61 -41.27
N PHE A 334 -0.83 14.40 -40.19
CA PHE A 334 -2.05 14.92 -39.55
C PHE A 334 -2.65 16.02 -40.41
N GLU A 335 -3.83 15.75 -40.95
CA GLU A 335 -4.62 16.69 -41.74
C GLU A 335 -6.09 16.27 -41.71
N LYS A 336 -6.99 17.21 -42.01
CA LYS A 336 -8.41 16.91 -42.16
C LYS A 336 -8.65 16.17 -43.48
N PRO A 337 -9.11 14.90 -43.46
CA PRO A 337 -9.38 14.16 -44.68
C PRO A 337 -10.67 14.66 -45.37
N PHE A 338 -10.64 14.73 -46.70
CA PHE A 338 -11.79 15.12 -47.52
C PHE A 338 -12.25 13.95 -48.39
N GLN A 339 -13.57 13.72 -48.48
CA GLN A 339 -14.16 12.62 -49.25
C GLN A 339 -13.70 12.57 -50.72
N GLN A 340 -13.39 13.73 -51.31
CA GLN A 340 -12.93 13.83 -52.70
C GLN A 340 -11.51 13.27 -52.89
N THR A 341 -10.62 13.39 -51.90
CA THR A 341 -9.18 13.11 -52.02
C THR A 341 -8.74 11.85 -51.26
N THR A 342 -9.49 11.44 -50.23
CA THR A 342 -9.15 10.28 -49.39
C THR A 342 -10.02 9.07 -49.67
N LEU A 343 -9.40 7.89 -49.81
CA LEU A 343 -10.10 6.62 -49.89
C LEU A 343 -10.29 5.97 -48.50
N ARG A 344 -11.37 5.19 -48.36
CA ARG A 344 -11.72 4.40 -47.16
C ARG A 344 -11.85 5.27 -45.92
N MET A 345 -12.54 6.39 -46.05
CA MET A 345 -12.95 7.16 -44.88
C MET A 345 -13.82 6.30 -43.97
N LYS A 346 -13.62 6.46 -42.67
CA LYS A 346 -14.43 5.80 -41.64
C LYS A 346 -15.83 6.42 -41.62
N HIS A 347 -16.79 5.68 -41.04
CA HIS A 347 -18.19 6.11 -40.93
C HIS A 347 -18.45 7.20 -39.86
N GLY A 348 -17.38 7.80 -39.32
CA GLY A 348 -17.45 8.84 -38.31
C GLY A 348 -17.60 10.26 -38.87
N THR A 349 -17.92 11.22 -38.00
CA THR A 349 -17.99 12.63 -38.34
C THR A 349 -16.61 13.28 -38.26
N TYR A 350 -16.18 13.96 -39.35
CA TYR A 350 -14.91 14.68 -39.45
C TYR A 350 -15.07 16.20 -39.29
N ASP A 351 -16.32 16.69 -39.17
CA ASP A 351 -16.63 18.13 -39.12
C ASP A 351 -16.01 18.81 -37.90
N LYS A 352 -15.82 18.05 -36.81
CA LYS A 352 -15.27 18.51 -35.53
C LYS A 352 -13.74 18.66 -35.52
N LEU A 353 -13.06 18.27 -36.60
CA LEU A 353 -11.62 18.45 -36.77
C LEU A 353 -11.32 19.85 -37.31
N ASP A 354 -10.28 20.47 -36.78
CA ASP A 354 -9.70 21.70 -37.32
C ASP A 354 -8.86 21.40 -38.57
N GLU A 355 -8.28 22.44 -39.19
CA GLU A 355 -7.43 22.29 -40.39
C GLU A 355 -6.22 21.39 -40.14
N ASP A 356 -5.69 21.39 -38.91
CA ASP A 356 -4.59 20.54 -38.46
C ASP A 356 -4.98 19.05 -38.31
N GLY A 357 -6.25 18.70 -38.56
CA GLY A 357 -6.75 17.34 -38.42
C GLY A 357 -6.93 16.90 -36.97
N ILE A 358 -6.98 17.82 -36.01
CA ILE A 358 -7.14 17.51 -34.58
C ILE A 358 -8.36 18.27 -34.04
N VAL A 359 -9.06 17.67 -33.09
CA VAL A 359 -10.20 18.31 -32.43
C VAL A 359 -9.75 19.34 -31.39
N ALA A 360 -10.35 20.53 -31.38
CA ALA A 360 -10.07 21.55 -30.38
C ALA A 360 -10.52 21.14 -28.95
N PRO A 361 -9.78 21.55 -27.90
CA PRO A 361 -10.27 21.45 -26.52
C PRO A 361 -11.61 22.16 -26.32
N GLY A 362 -12.52 21.54 -25.57
CA GLY A 362 -13.87 22.05 -25.29
C GLY A 362 -14.96 21.50 -26.22
N VAL A 363 -14.61 20.85 -27.33
CA VAL A 363 -15.58 20.26 -28.26
C VAL A 363 -16.19 18.99 -27.66
N ARG A 364 -17.51 18.83 -27.82
CA ARG A 364 -18.23 17.61 -27.42
C ARG A 364 -18.10 16.54 -28.51
N VAL A 365 -17.61 15.37 -28.12
CA VAL A 365 -17.41 14.19 -28.98
C VAL A 365 -18.21 13.00 -28.46
N SER A 366 -18.72 12.17 -29.37
CA SER A 366 -19.62 11.07 -29.05
C SER A 366 -19.48 9.93 -30.06
N GLY A 367 -19.50 8.69 -29.58
CA GLY A 367 -19.62 7.52 -30.44
C GLY A 367 -18.41 7.34 -31.35
N GLU A 368 -18.64 7.37 -32.66
CA GLU A 368 -17.63 7.13 -33.70
C GLU A 368 -17.03 8.43 -34.26
N ASP A 369 -17.22 9.57 -33.58
CA ASP A 369 -16.59 10.83 -33.96
C ASP A 369 -15.07 10.70 -34.08
N ILE A 370 -14.51 11.33 -35.11
CA ILE A 370 -13.06 11.33 -35.33
C ILE A 370 -12.40 12.40 -34.46
N ILE A 371 -11.42 11.98 -33.66
CA ILE A 371 -10.66 12.87 -32.76
C ILE A 371 -9.29 13.23 -33.31
N ILE A 372 -8.69 12.36 -34.14
CA ILE A 372 -7.41 12.59 -34.80
C ILE A 372 -7.57 12.16 -36.26
N GLY A 373 -7.64 13.13 -37.17
CA GLY A 373 -7.57 12.98 -38.61
C GLY A 373 -6.14 12.74 -39.06
N LYS A 374 -5.95 11.68 -39.84
CA LYS A 374 -4.63 11.24 -40.28
C LYS A 374 -4.74 10.55 -41.61
N THR A 375 -3.85 10.90 -42.54
CA THR A 375 -3.86 10.34 -43.88
C THR A 375 -2.48 9.76 -44.24
N ALA A 376 -2.51 8.65 -44.95
CA ALA A 376 -1.33 8.02 -45.54
C ALA A 376 -1.38 8.18 -47.07
N PRO A 377 -0.30 8.62 -47.75
CA PRO A 377 -0.26 8.58 -49.20
C PRO A 377 -0.30 7.12 -49.69
N ILE A 378 -0.93 6.89 -50.83
CA ILE A 378 -1.00 5.57 -51.46
C ILE A 378 0.12 5.47 -52.50
N ASP A 379 0.89 4.39 -52.43
CA ASP A 379 1.91 4.11 -53.44
C ASP A 379 1.25 3.73 -54.77
N GLN A 380 1.69 4.38 -55.86
CA GLN A 380 1.10 4.19 -57.19
C GLN A 380 1.54 2.87 -57.84
N GLU A 381 2.58 2.20 -57.32
CA GLU A 381 3.11 0.95 -57.89
C GLU A 381 2.40 -0.31 -57.35
N ASN A 382 1.90 -0.30 -56.10
CA ASN A 382 1.18 -1.43 -55.49
C ASN A 382 -0.34 -1.39 -55.77
N GLN A 383 -0.72 -1.27 -57.05
CA GLN A 383 -2.11 -1.20 -57.48
C GLN A 383 -2.81 -2.56 -57.38
N ASP A 384 -3.42 -2.86 -56.24
CA ASP A 384 -4.44 -3.91 -56.16
C ASP A 384 -5.64 -3.55 -57.06
N LEU A 385 -5.85 -4.39 -58.08
CA LEU A 385 -6.95 -4.32 -59.05
C LEU A 385 -8.30 -4.46 -58.34
N GLY A 386 -8.95 -3.34 -58.06
CA GLY A 386 -10.35 -3.38 -57.65
C GLY A 386 -10.83 -2.04 -57.15
N THR A 387 -11.59 -1.32 -57.98
CA THR A 387 -12.43 -0.16 -57.62
C THR A 387 -11.69 1.12 -57.17
N ARG A 388 -10.97 1.82 -58.07
CA ARG A 388 -10.60 3.23 -57.83
C ARG A 388 -10.63 4.10 -59.10
N THR A 389 -11.27 5.26 -58.96
CA THR A 389 -11.08 6.46 -59.81
C THR A 389 -9.72 7.13 -59.50
N GLN A 390 -9.05 7.70 -60.50
CA GLN A 390 -7.74 8.38 -60.36
C GLN A 390 -7.70 9.58 -59.37
N SER A 391 -8.84 9.94 -58.76
CA SER A 391 -9.00 11.10 -57.87
C SER A 391 -8.44 10.89 -56.45
N HIS A 392 -8.37 9.65 -55.96
CA HIS A 392 -8.05 9.39 -54.55
C HIS A 392 -6.55 9.13 -54.35
N GLN A 393 -5.82 10.15 -53.87
CA GLN A 393 -4.37 10.11 -53.66
C GLN A 393 -3.96 9.63 -52.26
N ARG A 394 -4.85 9.74 -51.27
CA ARG A 394 -4.54 9.41 -49.87
C ARG A 394 -5.51 8.37 -49.30
N ARG A 395 -5.09 7.64 -48.28
CA ARG A 395 -5.89 6.68 -47.51
C ARG A 395 -6.11 7.22 -46.11
N ASP A 396 -7.32 7.13 -45.60
CA ASP A 396 -7.63 7.52 -44.23
C ASP A 396 -7.15 6.46 -43.22
N ILE A 397 -6.42 6.91 -42.20
CA ILE A 397 -5.94 6.14 -41.06
C ILE A 397 -6.23 6.86 -39.73
N SER A 398 -7.26 7.72 -39.74
CA SER A 398 -7.72 8.48 -38.59
C SER A 398 -8.08 7.62 -37.38
N THR A 399 -7.98 8.20 -36.18
CA THR A 399 -8.35 7.54 -34.93
C THR A 399 -9.74 8.03 -34.48
N PRO A 400 -10.77 7.16 -34.48
CA PRO A 400 -12.09 7.47 -33.92
C PRO A 400 -12.10 7.39 -32.40
N LEU A 401 -13.08 8.06 -31.79
CA LEU A 401 -13.48 7.78 -30.42
C LEU A 401 -14.06 6.35 -30.33
N ARG A 402 -14.05 5.77 -29.14
CA ARG A 402 -14.69 4.48 -28.90
C ARG A 402 -16.21 4.64 -28.96
N SER A 403 -16.90 3.76 -29.69
CA SER A 403 -18.36 3.84 -29.92
C SER A 403 -19.21 3.88 -28.65
N THR A 404 -18.76 3.26 -27.56
CA THR A 404 -19.45 3.25 -26.26
C THR A 404 -19.14 4.44 -25.36
N GLU A 405 -18.30 5.37 -25.83
CA GLU A 405 -17.82 6.49 -25.05
C GLU A 405 -18.27 7.83 -25.66
N ASN A 406 -18.47 8.80 -24.78
CA ASN A 406 -18.82 10.17 -25.13
C ASN A 406 -18.22 11.11 -24.09
N GLY A 407 -17.93 12.33 -24.47
CA GLY A 407 -17.27 13.27 -23.57
C GLY A 407 -16.98 14.60 -24.21
N ILE A 408 -16.16 15.38 -23.51
CA ILE A 408 -15.66 16.67 -23.96
C ILE A 408 -14.15 16.54 -24.06
N VAL A 409 -13.58 17.06 -25.14
CA VAL A 409 -12.12 17.13 -25.27
C VAL A 409 -11.60 18.07 -24.19
N ASP A 410 -10.73 17.57 -23.34
CA ASP A 410 -10.24 18.30 -22.18
C ASP A 410 -8.93 19.01 -22.50
N GLN A 411 -7.97 18.27 -23.08
CA GLN A 411 -6.67 18.82 -23.44
C GLN A 411 -6.10 18.04 -24.63
N VAL A 412 -5.39 18.76 -25.50
CA VAL A 412 -4.63 18.21 -26.63
C VAL A 412 -3.18 18.60 -26.45
N ILE A 413 -2.28 17.65 -26.60
CA ILE A 413 -0.83 17.88 -26.59
C ILE A 413 -0.27 17.42 -27.93
N LEU A 414 0.43 18.35 -28.58
CA LEU A 414 1.28 18.11 -29.74
C LEU A 414 2.73 18.16 -29.27
N THR A 415 3.49 17.11 -29.53
CA THR A 415 4.92 17.05 -29.25
C THR A 415 5.64 16.35 -30.39
N VAL A 416 6.96 16.32 -30.32
CA VAL A 416 7.80 15.59 -31.25
C VAL A 416 8.48 14.46 -30.48
N ASN A 417 8.47 13.25 -31.04
CA ASN A 417 9.16 12.09 -30.48
C ASN A 417 10.67 12.19 -30.70
N ALA A 418 11.45 11.30 -30.06
CA ALA A 418 12.90 11.22 -30.24
C ALA A 418 13.34 11.07 -31.73
N ASP A 419 12.48 10.48 -32.56
CA ASP A 419 12.71 10.29 -34.01
C ASP A 419 12.37 11.51 -34.87
N ASN A 420 12.15 12.69 -34.26
CA ASN A 420 11.69 13.91 -34.94
C ASN A 420 10.36 13.78 -35.69
N VAL A 421 9.48 12.93 -35.17
CA VAL A 421 8.14 12.65 -35.71
C VAL A 421 7.08 13.33 -34.86
N LYS A 422 6.04 13.92 -35.48
CA LYS A 422 4.93 14.52 -34.74
C LYS A 422 4.14 13.45 -33.98
N TYR A 423 3.86 13.74 -32.71
CA TYR A 423 3.10 12.90 -31.79
C TYR A 423 1.97 13.72 -31.18
N VAL A 424 0.76 13.19 -31.26
CA VAL A 424 -0.46 13.85 -30.77
C VAL A 424 -1.05 12.99 -29.66
N LYS A 425 -1.45 13.65 -28.57
CA LYS A 425 -2.21 13.03 -27.48
C LYS A 425 -3.42 13.87 -27.13
N VAL A 426 -4.61 13.28 -27.31
CA VAL A 426 -5.90 13.92 -27.04
C VAL A 426 -6.52 13.28 -25.80
N ARG A 427 -6.82 14.07 -24.77
CA ARG A 427 -7.53 13.63 -23.57
C ARG A 427 -9.00 14.04 -23.65
N VAL A 428 -9.88 13.06 -23.48
CA VAL A 428 -11.33 13.24 -23.41
C VAL A 428 -11.77 13.01 -21.97
N ARG A 429 -12.61 13.91 -21.46
CA ARG A 429 -13.23 13.79 -20.14
C ARG A 429 -14.72 13.50 -20.24
N THR A 430 -15.20 12.69 -19.31
CA THR A 430 -16.61 12.32 -19.18
C THR A 430 -16.98 12.35 -17.71
N THR A 431 -18.17 12.85 -17.39
CA THR A 431 -18.71 12.69 -16.03
C THR A 431 -19.51 11.40 -15.96
N LYS A 432 -19.21 10.56 -14.98
CA LYS A 432 -19.97 9.35 -14.66
C LYS A 432 -20.78 9.62 -13.40
N ILE A 433 -22.09 9.48 -13.54
CA ILE A 433 -23.06 9.57 -12.46
C ILE A 433 -23.42 8.13 -12.10
N PRO A 434 -23.51 7.77 -10.81
CA PRO A 434 -23.95 6.43 -10.40
C PRO A 434 -25.26 5.99 -11.07
N GLN A 435 -25.27 4.78 -11.60
CA GLN A 435 -26.41 4.16 -12.26
C GLN A 435 -26.68 2.76 -11.71
N ILE A 436 -27.87 2.23 -12.02
CA ILE A 436 -28.24 0.85 -11.69
C ILE A 436 -27.21 -0.11 -12.31
N GLY A 437 -26.72 -1.06 -11.51
CA GLY A 437 -25.65 -1.98 -11.89
C GLY A 437 -24.22 -1.52 -11.56
N ASP A 438 -24.02 -0.24 -11.19
CA ASP A 438 -22.71 0.22 -10.69
C ASP A 438 -22.38 -0.44 -9.35
N LYS A 439 -21.08 -0.71 -9.16
CA LYS A 439 -20.56 -1.47 -8.02
C LYS A 439 -20.04 -0.53 -6.94
N PHE A 440 -20.44 -0.81 -5.71
CA PHE A 440 -19.98 -0.15 -4.50
C PHE A 440 -19.48 -1.20 -3.51
N ALA A 441 -18.54 -0.82 -2.66
CA ALA A 441 -18.06 -1.71 -1.61
C ALA A 441 -17.80 -0.92 -0.32
N SER A 442 -18.03 -1.58 0.81
CA SER A 442 -17.57 -1.08 2.10
C SER A 442 -16.06 -1.32 2.26
N ARG A 443 -15.49 -0.94 3.42
CA ARG A 443 -14.11 -1.28 3.79
C ARG A 443 -13.99 -2.63 4.51
N HIS A 444 -15.02 -3.49 4.45
CA HIS A 444 -15.04 -4.81 5.09
C HIS A 444 -15.25 -5.96 4.09
N GLY A 445 -14.97 -5.74 2.80
CA GLY A 445 -15.05 -6.77 1.78
C GLY A 445 -16.49 -7.16 1.44
N GLN A 446 -17.44 -6.23 1.60
CA GLN A 446 -18.82 -6.37 1.15
C GLN A 446 -19.01 -5.51 -0.09
N LYS A 447 -19.13 -6.16 -1.25
CA LYS A 447 -19.48 -5.52 -2.52
C LYS A 447 -20.98 -5.60 -2.74
N GLY A 448 -21.54 -4.62 -3.43
CA GLY A 448 -22.90 -4.69 -3.94
C GLY A 448 -23.11 -3.83 -5.16
N THR A 449 -24.15 -4.14 -5.93
CA THR A 449 -24.56 -3.34 -7.08
C THR A 449 -25.79 -2.52 -6.76
N ILE A 450 -25.92 -1.32 -7.33
CA ILE A 450 -27.18 -0.57 -7.23
C ILE A 450 -28.29 -1.38 -7.89
N GLY A 451 -29.28 -1.81 -7.10
CA GLY A 451 -30.46 -2.54 -7.60
C GLY A 451 -31.54 -1.59 -8.11
N VAL A 452 -31.85 -0.55 -7.33
CA VAL A 452 -32.81 0.51 -7.68
C VAL A 452 -32.40 1.81 -6.99
N THR A 453 -32.85 2.93 -7.54
CA THR A 453 -32.74 4.24 -6.90
C THR A 453 -34.12 4.79 -6.54
N TYR A 454 -34.26 5.31 -5.32
CA TYR A 454 -35.48 5.96 -4.84
C TYR A 454 -35.24 7.42 -4.52
N ARG A 455 -36.24 8.27 -4.73
CA ARG A 455 -36.17 9.68 -4.33
C ARG A 455 -36.36 9.82 -2.82
N GLN A 456 -36.01 10.99 -2.29
CA GLN A 456 -36.04 11.25 -0.85
C GLN A 456 -37.43 11.00 -0.22
N GLU A 457 -38.51 11.27 -0.94
CA GLU A 457 -39.89 11.03 -0.49
C GLU A 457 -40.24 9.54 -0.32
N ASP A 458 -39.57 8.66 -1.06
CA ASP A 458 -39.83 7.21 -1.05
C ASP A 458 -38.86 6.46 -0.12
N MET A 459 -37.89 7.16 0.48
CA MET A 459 -36.90 6.60 1.39
C MET A 459 -37.42 6.58 2.84
N PRO A 460 -37.06 5.56 3.64
CA PRO A 460 -37.36 5.57 5.07
C PRO A 460 -36.63 6.74 5.75
N PHE A 461 -37.30 7.43 6.67
CA PHE A 461 -36.74 8.57 7.39
C PHE A 461 -36.79 8.38 8.91
N SER A 462 -35.80 8.93 9.61
CA SER A 462 -35.81 8.99 11.07
C SER A 462 -36.75 10.08 11.58
N ARG A 463 -37.08 10.05 12.88
CA ARG A 463 -37.86 11.14 13.52
C ARG A 463 -37.22 12.53 13.33
N GLU A 464 -35.91 12.59 13.16
CA GLU A 464 -35.14 13.82 12.94
C GLU A 464 -35.18 14.30 11.48
N GLY A 465 -35.79 13.52 10.57
CA GLY A 465 -35.89 13.83 9.15
C GLY A 465 -34.66 13.40 8.33
N LEU A 466 -33.78 12.56 8.88
CA LEU A 466 -32.66 11.98 8.13
C LEU A 466 -33.18 10.83 7.26
N THR A 467 -32.83 10.87 5.98
CA THR A 467 -33.19 9.90 4.92
C THR A 467 -31.98 9.28 4.28
#